data_AF-A0A136KLY1-F1
#
_entry.id   AF-A0A136KLY1-F1
#
_cell.length_a   1.000
_cell.length_b   1.000
_cell.length_c   1.000
_cell.angle_alpha   90.00
_cell.angle_beta   90.00
_cell.angle_gamma   90.00
#
_symmetry.space_group_name_H-M   'P 1'
#
loop_
_entity.id
_entity.type
_entity.pdbx_description
1 polymer ?
#
loop_
_entity_poly.entity_id
_entity_poly.type
_entity_poly.pdbx_seq_one_letter_code
_entity_poly.pdbx_strand_id
1 'polypeptide(L)'
;MAFNENTRVKIPAILHLNRMGYKYLSLSNAKWDQSTNIFTNILSESLIRINPDVELDEIKKAQEKVFLVLDNEDLGQEFYKQLTSTSGVRLIDFKDFSNNSFHVVTELPYKNGDEEFRPDITLLINGMPLVFIEVKKPNNREGILAERDRINVRFKNKKFKKFINISQILVFSNNMEYDTESIVPIQGAFYSTTSYEQASFNCFREEKAQNLSKVLVSAVEDNENLVLKDTNLSSIKFSPEFIANKDTNTPTNRILTSLFSKDRLEMILK
;
A
#
# COMPACT_ATOMS: atom_id res chain seq x y z
N MET A 1 3.20 4.90 28.46
CA MET A 1 2.68 4.62 27.09
C MET A 1 3.58 3.60 26.44
N ALA A 2 3.02 2.62 25.73
CA ALA A 2 3.84 1.66 25.00
C ALA A 2 4.44 2.35 23.76
N PHE A 3 5.72 2.70 23.84
CA PHE A 3 6.50 3.26 22.74
C PHE A 3 6.82 2.16 21.74
N ASN A 4 5.98 2.01 20.72
CA ASN A 4 6.11 0.94 19.73
C ASN A 4 5.98 1.47 18.30
N GLU A 5 6.29 0.60 17.36
CA GLU A 5 6.25 0.81 15.90
C GLU A 5 4.96 1.47 15.40
N ASN A 6 3.82 1.10 15.99
CA ASN A 6 2.52 1.68 15.64
C ASN A 6 2.52 3.19 15.86
N THR A 7 2.94 3.61 17.06
CA THR A 7 2.92 5.02 17.46
C THR A 7 4.00 5.87 16.78
N ARG A 8 5.17 5.28 16.46
CA ARG A 8 6.33 5.99 15.92
C ARG A 8 6.38 6.06 14.41
N VAL A 9 5.87 5.04 13.71
CA VAL A 9 6.06 4.92 12.25
C VAL A 9 4.74 4.66 11.54
N LYS A 10 3.97 3.66 11.98
CA LYS A 10 2.74 3.25 11.26
C LYS A 10 1.69 4.35 11.18
N ILE A 11 1.27 4.89 12.32
CA ILE A 11 0.24 5.94 12.34
C ILE A 11 0.74 7.22 11.64
N PRO A 12 1.95 7.73 11.91
CA PRO A 12 2.47 8.86 11.14
C PRO A 12 2.49 8.64 9.62
N ALA A 13 2.87 7.44 9.16
CA ALA A 13 2.85 7.06 7.75
C ALA A 13 1.43 7.07 7.15
N ILE A 14 0.43 6.53 7.86
CA ILE A 14 -0.98 6.57 7.44
C ILE A 14 -1.46 8.02 7.33
N LEU A 15 -1.15 8.86 8.32
CA LEU A 15 -1.52 10.28 8.28
C LEU A 15 -0.83 11.03 7.15
N HIS A 16 0.41 10.66 6.83
CA HIS A 16 1.13 11.20 5.69
C HIS A 16 0.46 10.82 4.36
N LEU A 17 0.05 9.56 4.20
CA LEU A 17 -0.74 9.10 3.06
C LEU A 17 -2.09 9.82 2.96
N ASN A 18 -2.76 10.09 4.09
CA ASN A 18 -3.97 10.92 4.12
C ASN A 18 -3.72 12.32 3.57
N ARG A 19 -2.58 12.95 3.93
CA ARG A 19 -2.17 14.25 3.36
C ARG A 19 -1.91 14.16 1.85
N MET A 20 -1.52 13.00 1.33
CA MET A 20 -1.36 12.75 -0.11
C MET A 20 -2.67 12.40 -0.83
N GLY A 21 -3.83 12.53 -0.16
CA GLY A 21 -5.13 12.29 -0.76
C GLY A 21 -5.57 10.82 -0.77
N TYR A 22 -4.95 9.95 0.03
CA TYR A 22 -5.48 8.59 0.27
C TYR A 22 -6.54 8.68 1.36
N LYS A 23 -7.73 8.15 1.12
CA LYS A 23 -8.79 8.14 2.13
C LYS A 23 -8.58 6.98 3.10
N TYR A 24 -8.50 7.26 4.40
CA TYR A 24 -8.48 6.20 5.40
C TYR A 24 -9.79 5.39 5.39
N LEU A 25 -9.65 4.07 5.37
CA LEU A 25 -10.77 3.13 5.36
C LEU A 25 -10.64 2.17 6.54
N SER A 26 -11.54 2.32 7.53
CA SER A 26 -11.62 1.43 8.69
C SER A 26 -12.18 0.07 8.29
N LEU A 27 -11.51 -1.01 8.73
CA LEU A 27 -11.97 -2.39 8.52
C LEU A 27 -13.24 -2.71 9.31
N SER A 28 -13.55 -1.99 10.39
CA SER A 28 -14.71 -2.25 11.24
C SER A 28 -16.05 -2.14 10.49
N ASN A 29 -16.10 -1.28 9.46
CA ASN A 29 -17.30 -1.01 8.67
C ASN A 29 -17.16 -1.42 7.20
N ALA A 30 -16.00 -1.95 6.80
CA ALA A 30 -15.74 -2.26 5.41
C ALA A 30 -16.18 -3.68 5.04
N LYS A 31 -16.51 -3.86 3.76
CA LYS A 31 -16.78 -5.16 3.16
C LYS A 31 -15.81 -5.38 2.01
N TRP A 32 -15.17 -6.54 2.00
CA TRP A 32 -14.23 -6.95 0.98
C TRP A 32 -14.31 -8.47 0.78
N ASP A 33 -13.84 -8.93 -0.37
CA ASP A 33 -13.68 -10.36 -0.64
C ASP A 33 -12.47 -10.89 0.12
N GLN A 34 -12.68 -11.80 1.07
CA GLN A 34 -11.61 -12.32 1.91
C GLN A 34 -10.62 -13.22 1.15
N SER A 35 -10.97 -13.70 -0.05
CA SER A 35 -10.10 -14.59 -0.83
C SER A 35 -9.05 -13.84 -1.66
N THR A 36 -9.27 -12.55 -1.92
CA THR A 36 -8.41 -11.68 -2.74
C THR A 36 -8.07 -10.35 -2.09
N ASN A 37 -8.77 -9.98 -1.02
CA ASN A 37 -8.72 -8.67 -0.37
C ASN A 37 -9.21 -7.49 -1.22
N ILE A 38 -9.97 -7.76 -2.28
CA ILE A 38 -10.62 -6.74 -3.10
C ILE A 38 -11.86 -6.17 -2.40
N PHE A 39 -11.93 -4.85 -2.28
CA PHE A 39 -13.09 -4.13 -1.76
C PHE A 39 -14.15 -3.99 -2.85
N THR A 40 -15.00 -5.01 -2.98
CA THR A 40 -15.91 -5.23 -4.11
C THR A 40 -16.83 -4.06 -4.42
N ASN A 41 -17.37 -3.38 -3.40
CA ASN A 41 -18.21 -2.20 -3.59
C ASN A 41 -17.41 -1.04 -4.20
N ILE A 42 -16.22 -0.77 -3.67
CA ILE A 42 -15.33 0.30 -4.16
C ILE A 42 -14.87 -0.01 -5.59
N LEU A 43 -14.56 -1.28 -5.88
CA LEU A 43 -14.20 -1.71 -7.22
C LEU A 43 -15.36 -1.49 -8.19
N SER A 44 -16.58 -1.90 -7.83
CA SER A 44 -17.77 -1.73 -8.68
C SER A 44 -18.07 -0.27 -8.98
N GLU A 45 -18.11 0.57 -7.95
CA GLU A 45 -18.32 2.01 -8.13
C GLU A 45 -17.21 2.65 -8.97
N SER A 46 -15.96 2.22 -8.77
CA SER A 46 -14.82 2.77 -9.54
C SER A 46 -14.83 2.34 -10.99
N LEU A 47 -15.12 1.06 -11.30
CA LEU A 47 -15.18 0.59 -12.68
C LEU A 47 -16.32 1.24 -13.47
N ILE A 48 -17.49 1.44 -12.85
CA ILE A 48 -18.60 2.19 -13.45
C ILE A 48 -18.17 3.64 -13.73
N ARG A 49 -17.53 4.29 -12.75
CA ARG A 49 -17.08 5.68 -12.88
C ARG A 49 -16.05 5.88 -13.99
N ILE A 50 -15.07 4.98 -14.12
CA ILE A 50 -13.98 5.12 -15.10
C ILE A 50 -14.34 4.53 -16.48
N ASN A 51 -15.43 3.77 -16.62
CA ASN A 51 -15.89 3.22 -17.90
C ASN A 51 -17.35 3.63 -18.18
N PRO A 52 -17.65 4.93 -18.36
CA PRO A 52 -19.03 5.42 -18.49
C PRO A 52 -19.75 4.90 -19.75
N ASP A 53 -18.99 4.55 -20.79
CA ASP A 53 -19.51 4.10 -22.09
C ASP A 53 -19.62 2.57 -22.20
N VAL A 54 -19.41 1.83 -21.09
CA VAL A 54 -19.40 0.36 -21.08
C VAL A 54 -20.61 -0.19 -20.33
N GLU A 55 -21.24 -1.21 -20.89
CA GLU A 55 -22.40 -1.86 -20.30
C GLU A 55 -22.07 -2.53 -18.96
N LEU A 56 -23.01 -2.46 -18.01
CA LEU A 56 -22.81 -2.98 -16.65
C LEU A 56 -22.50 -4.49 -16.62
N ASP A 57 -23.04 -5.25 -17.57
CA ASP A 57 -22.76 -6.69 -17.70
C ASP A 57 -21.30 -6.97 -18.09
N GLU A 58 -20.73 -6.15 -18.98
CA GLU A 58 -19.32 -6.24 -19.37
C GLU A 58 -18.40 -5.88 -18.22
N ILE A 59 -18.76 -4.86 -17.42
CA ILE A 59 -18.02 -4.49 -16.21
C ILE A 59 -18.02 -5.66 -15.21
N LYS A 60 -19.17 -6.30 -14.97
CA LYS A 60 -19.25 -7.47 -14.09
C LYS A 60 -18.39 -8.64 -14.58
N LYS A 61 -18.43 -8.95 -15.88
CA LYS A 61 -17.58 -9.98 -16.48
C LYS A 61 -16.09 -9.67 -16.30
N ALA A 62 -15.69 -8.41 -16.45
CA ALA A 62 -14.31 -7.99 -16.20
C ALA A 62 -13.92 -8.16 -14.73
N GLN A 63 -14.80 -7.83 -13.79
CA GLN A 63 -14.55 -8.10 -12.36
C GLN A 63 -14.37 -9.59 -12.08
N GLU A 64 -15.28 -10.44 -12.56
CA GLU A 64 -15.18 -11.90 -12.40
C GLU A 64 -13.88 -12.44 -12.99
N LYS A 65 -13.46 -11.90 -14.14
CA LYS A 65 -12.19 -12.24 -14.77
C LYS A 65 -11.00 -11.88 -13.87
N VAL A 66 -11.01 -10.73 -13.18
CA VAL A 66 -9.97 -10.37 -12.20
C VAL A 66 -9.85 -11.44 -11.12
N PHE A 67 -10.96 -11.86 -10.50
CA PHE A 67 -10.93 -12.90 -9.46
C PHE A 67 -10.38 -14.24 -9.97
N LEU A 68 -10.68 -14.59 -11.22
CA LEU A 68 -10.22 -15.82 -11.85
C LEU A 68 -8.70 -15.80 -12.10
N VAL A 69 -8.18 -14.74 -12.74
CA VAL A 69 -6.77 -14.68 -13.13
C VAL A 69 -5.83 -14.54 -11.95
N LEU A 70 -6.31 -14.02 -10.81
CA LEU A 70 -5.53 -14.01 -9.57
C LEU A 70 -5.20 -15.40 -9.05
N ASP A 71 -5.90 -16.46 -9.49
CA ASP A 71 -5.53 -17.84 -9.15
C ASP A 71 -4.49 -18.46 -10.11
N ASN A 72 -4.03 -17.74 -11.14
CA ASN A 72 -3.03 -18.28 -12.05
C ASN A 72 -1.67 -18.50 -11.37
N GLU A 73 -0.91 -19.50 -11.84
CA GLU A 73 0.48 -19.70 -11.47
C GLU A 73 1.43 -18.87 -12.35
N ASP A 74 1.19 -17.56 -12.43
CA ASP A 74 1.87 -16.64 -13.38
C ASP A 74 2.46 -15.37 -12.75
N LEU A 75 2.62 -15.35 -11.41
CA LEU A 75 3.06 -14.18 -10.64
C LEU A 75 2.17 -12.94 -10.82
N GLY A 76 0.92 -13.10 -11.25
CA GLY A 76 0.03 -11.99 -11.54
C GLY A 76 0.29 -11.35 -12.90
N GLN A 77 1.00 -12.02 -13.81
CA GLN A 77 1.25 -11.51 -15.17
C GLN A 77 -0.06 -11.20 -15.91
N GLU A 78 -1.04 -12.09 -15.87
CA GLU A 78 -2.33 -11.86 -16.53
C GLU A 78 -3.14 -10.76 -15.83
N PHE A 79 -3.04 -10.66 -14.50
CA PHE A 79 -3.62 -9.55 -13.76
C PHE A 79 -2.97 -8.21 -14.16
N TYR A 80 -1.64 -8.15 -14.26
CA TYR A 80 -0.91 -6.96 -14.67
C TYR A 80 -1.31 -6.48 -16.07
N LYS A 81 -1.49 -7.40 -17.02
CA LYS A 81 -1.99 -7.06 -18.37
C LYS A 81 -3.39 -6.45 -18.33
N GLN A 82 -4.27 -6.96 -17.47
CA GLN A 82 -5.60 -6.37 -17.30
C GLN A 82 -5.54 -5.02 -16.60
N LEU A 83 -4.68 -4.90 -15.58
CA LEU A 83 -4.46 -3.67 -14.82
C LEU A 83 -4.00 -2.53 -15.73
N THR A 84 -3.07 -2.81 -16.64
CA THR A 84 -2.45 -1.85 -17.57
C THR A 84 -3.19 -1.67 -18.90
N SER A 85 -4.27 -2.43 -19.13
CA SER A 85 -5.04 -2.34 -20.37
C SER A 85 -5.66 -0.96 -20.54
N THR A 86 -5.44 -0.37 -21.72
CA THR A 86 -6.04 0.91 -22.12
C THR A 86 -7.26 0.74 -23.03
N SER A 87 -7.60 -0.50 -23.37
CA SER A 87 -8.76 -0.87 -24.19
C SER A 87 -9.73 -1.79 -23.44
N GLY A 88 -11.00 -1.78 -23.84
CA GLY A 88 -12.08 -2.50 -23.16
C GLY A 88 -12.38 -1.90 -21.78
N VAL A 89 -12.85 -2.74 -20.86
CA VAL A 89 -13.06 -2.35 -19.45
C VAL A 89 -11.71 -2.09 -18.79
N ARG A 90 -11.47 -0.84 -18.40
CA ARG A 90 -10.24 -0.42 -17.73
C ARG A 90 -10.37 -0.64 -16.22
N LEU A 91 -9.34 -1.18 -15.59
CA LEU A 91 -9.27 -1.30 -14.13
C LEU A 91 -8.71 -0.03 -13.45
N ILE A 92 -7.90 0.72 -14.19
CA ILE A 92 -7.28 1.98 -13.79
C ILE A 92 -7.50 3.00 -14.91
N ASP A 93 -7.92 4.21 -14.55
CA ASP A 93 -7.98 5.32 -15.49
C ASP A 93 -6.60 5.95 -15.62
N PHE A 94 -5.82 5.51 -16.61
CA PHE A 94 -4.51 6.08 -16.94
C PHE A 94 -4.58 7.34 -17.82
N LYS A 95 -5.77 7.73 -18.27
CA LYS A 95 -5.99 8.97 -19.02
C LYS A 95 -6.21 10.14 -18.07
N ASP A 96 -6.96 9.89 -17.00
CA ASP A 96 -7.12 10.81 -15.88
C ASP A 96 -6.94 10.05 -14.57
N PHE A 97 -5.71 10.06 -14.04
CA PHE A 97 -5.37 9.29 -12.85
C PHE A 97 -6.12 9.77 -11.59
N SER A 98 -6.63 11.02 -11.61
CA SER A 98 -7.41 11.59 -10.51
C SER A 98 -8.83 11.00 -10.41
N ASN A 99 -9.32 10.35 -11.47
CA ASN A 99 -10.62 9.67 -11.51
C ASN A 99 -10.62 8.32 -10.75
N ASN A 100 -9.43 7.81 -10.42
CA ASN A 100 -9.28 6.61 -9.60
C ASN A 100 -9.56 6.93 -8.11
N SER A 101 -10.06 5.94 -7.38
CA SER A 101 -10.22 6.06 -5.93
C SER A 101 -8.99 5.51 -5.21
N PHE A 102 -8.52 6.22 -4.18
CA PHE A 102 -7.31 5.88 -3.44
C PHE A 102 -7.62 5.78 -1.96
N HIS A 103 -7.31 4.64 -1.37
CA HIS A 103 -7.55 4.39 0.05
C HIS A 103 -6.32 3.86 0.75
N VAL A 104 -6.25 4.10 2.05
CA VAL A 104 -5.28 3.49 2.95
C VAL A 104 -6.02 2.70 4.02
N VAL A 105 -5.59 1.46 4.23
CA VAL A 105 -6.12 0.54 5.24
C VAL A 105 -4.94 0.11 6.12
N THR A 106 -5.18 -0.11 7.41
CA THR A 106 -4.16 -0.66 8.32
C THR A 106 -4.55 -2.06 8.75
N GLU A 107 -3.55 -2.96 8.88
CA GLU A 107 -3.71 -4.32 9.40
C GLU A 107 -4.76 -5.19 8.68
N LEU A 108 -4.89 -5.01 7.35
CA LEU A 108 -5.75 -5.85 6.50
C LEU A 108 -5.29 -7.32 6.60
N PRO A 109 -6.16 -8.27 6.97
CA PRO A 109 -5.79 -9.68 7.09
C PRO A 109 -5.69 -10.37 5.73
N TYR A 110 -4.55 -11.02 5.48
CA TYR A 110 -4.28 -11.87 4.34
C TYR A 110 -4.39 -13.31 4.85
N LYS A 111 -5.61 -13.86 4.81
CA LYS A 111 -5.94 -15.14 5.44
C LYS A 111 -6.44 -16.15 4.42
N ASN A 112 -5.90 -17.37 4.49
CA ASN A 112 -6.42 -18.51 3.74
C ASN A 112 -6.26 -19.81 4.56
N GLY A 113 -7.40 -20.33 5.04
CA GLY A 113 -7.42 -21.42 6.01
C GLY A 113 -6.73 -21.01 7.32
N ASP A 114 -5.76 -21.82 7.74
CA ASP A 114 -4.98 -21.61 8.97
C ASP A 114 -3.77 -20.68 8.78
N GLU A 115 -3.49 -20.26 7.54
CA GLU A 115 -2.39 -19.33 7.25
C GLU A 115 -2.90 -17.89 7.24
N GLU A 116 -2.21 -17.01 7.94
CA GLU A 116 -2.56 -15.60 8.04
C GLU A 116 -1.32 -14.72 8.17
N PHE A 117 -1.31 -13.58 7.47
CA PHE A 117 -0.43 -12.46 7.80
C PHE A 117 -1.16 -11.13 7.67
N ARG A 118 -0.60 -10.07 8.26
CA ARG A 118 -1.19 -8.73 8.28
C ARG A 118 -0.09 -7.72 7.98
N PRO A 119 -0.05 -7.14 6.77
CA PRO A 119 0.79 -5.98 6.54
C PRO A 119 0.36 -4.82 7.42
N ASP A 120 1.32 -3.99 7.82
CA ASP A 120 1.02 -2.80 8.63
C ASP A 120 0.04 -1.85 7.92
N ILE A 121 0.29 -1.58 6.63
CA ILE A 121 -0.48 -0.65 5.81
C ILE A 121 -0.69 -1.23 4.41
N THR A 122 -1.91 -1.11 3.87
CA THR A 122 -2.25 -1.51 2.50
C THR A 122 -2.86 -0.30 1.76
N LEU A 123 -2.39 -0.02 0.55
CA LEU A 123 -3.01 0.98 -0.32
C LEU A 123 -3.93 0.30 -1.31
N LEU A 124 -5.16 0.82 -1.40
CA LEU A 124 -6.13 0.38 -2.38
C LEU A 124 -6.23 1.39 -3.51
N ILE A 125 -6.24 0.91 -4.75
CA ILE A 125 -6.56 1.72 -5.93
C ILE A 125 -7.77 1.08 -6.58
N ASN A 126 -8.86 1.84 -6.70
CA ASN A 126 -10.16 1.33 -7.14
C ASN A 126 -10.60 0.08 -6.35
N GLY A 127 -10.31 0.04 -5.05
CA GLY A 127 -10.64 -1.08 -4.17
C GLY A 127 -9.72 -2.31 -4.29
N MET A 128 -8.72 -2.30 -5.17
CA MET A 128 -7.75 -3.38 -5.31
C MET A 128 -6.51 -3.15 -4.41
N PRO A 129 -6.08 -4.13 -3.60
CA PRO A 129 -4.89 -4.01 -2.74
C PRO A 129 -3.59 -4.15 -3.54
N LEU A 130 -3.17 -3.06 -4.19
CA LEU A 130 -2.01 -3.05 -5.10
C LEU A 130 -0.69 -2.80 -4.37
N VAL A 131 -0.73 -2.28 -3.14
CA VAL A 131 0.48 -1.96 -2.38
C VAL A 131 0.31 -2.43 -0.95
N PHE A 132 1.35 -3.03 -0.39
CA PHE A 132 1.49 -3.14 1.05
C PHE A 132 2.83 -2.61 1.54
N ILE A 133 2.78 -1.96 2.70
CA ILE A 133 3.89 -1.28 3.33
C ILE A 133 4.05 -1.91 4.71
N GLU A 134 5.22 -2.45 4.98
CA GLU A 134 5.62 -2.96 6.28
C GLU A 134 6.60 -1.98 6.92
N VAL A 135 6.27 -1.51 8.11
CA VAL A 135 7.12 -0.59 8.85
C VAL A 135 7.82 -1.33 9.97
N LYS A 136 8.95 -0.81 10.44
CA LYS A 136 9.68 -1.32 11.60
C LYS A 136 10.10 -0.15 12.48
N LYS A 137 10.22 -0.36 13.78
CA LYS A 137 10.78 0.68 14.66
C LYS A 137 12.25 1.02 14.27
N PRO A 138 12.70 2.27 14.48
CA PRO A 138 14.10 2.64 14.32
C PRO A 138 15.05 1.79 15.16
N ASN A 139 16.30 1.68 14.71
CA ASN A 139 17.37 0.87 15.32
C ASN A 139 17.08 -0.64 15.40
N ASN A 140 16.14 -1.14 14.59
CA ASN A 140 15.87 -2.57 14.44
C ASN A 140 16.67 -3.15 13.26
N ARG A 141 17.99 -3.33 13.44
CA ARG A 141 18.90 -3.75 12.37
C ARG A 141 18.52 -5.09 11.72
N GLU A 142 18.06 -6.05 12.51
CA GLU A 142 17.65 -7.36 12.01
C GLU A 142 16.22 -7.35 11.43
N GLY A 143 15.42 -6.34 11.74
CA GLY A 143 14.01 -6.28 11.36
C GLY A 143 13.76 -6.32 9.86
N ILE A 144 14.57 -5.60 9.08
CA ILE A 144 14.43 -5.58 7.61
C ILE A 144 14.82 -6.93 6.98
N LEU A 145 15.90 -7.55 7.47
CA LEU A 145 16.34 -8.85 6.97
C LEU A 145 15.35 -9.96 7.33
N ALA A 146 14.90 -9.99 8.58
CA ALA A 146 13.89 -10.94 9.03
C ALA A 146 12.59 -10.81 8.23
N GLU A 147 12.19 -9.58 7.90
CA GLU A 147 10.99 -9.37 7.09
C GLU A 147 11.19 -9.77 5.62
N ARG A 148 12.38 -9.54 5.06
CA ARG A 148 12.75 -10.07 3.74
C ARG A 148 12.65 -11.59 3.71
N ASP A 149 13.13 -12.28 4.74
CA ASP A 149 13.08 -13.73 4.76
C ASP A 149 11.64 -14.25 4.95
N ARG A 150 10.86 -13.57 5.80
CA ARG A 150 9.42 -13.85 5.97
C ARG A 150 8.63 -13.67 4.68
N ILE A 151 8.87 -12.58 3.94
CA ILE A 151 8.13 -12.34 2.69
C ILE A 151 8.47 -13.39 1.63
N ASN A 152 9.74 -13.82 1.55
CA ASN A 152 10.14 -14.90 0.65
C ASN A 152 9.44 -16.24 0.99
N VAL A 153 9.27 -16.55 2.27
CA VAL A 153 8.51 -17.74 2.71
C VAL A 153 7.03 -17.59 2.35
N ARG A 154 6.43 -16.44 2.63
CA ARG A 154 5.03 -16.15 2.29
C ARG A 154 4.78 -16.23 0.79
N PHE A 155 5.71 -15.72 -0.03
CA PHE A 155 5.62 -15.73 -1.48
C PHE A 155 5.64 -17.12 -2.10
N LYS A 156 6.33 -18.07 -1.44
CA LYS A 156 6.34 -19.48 -1.85
C LYS A 156 5.09 -20.24 -1.41
N ASN A 157 4.32 -19.70 -0.47
CA ASN A 157 3.11 -20.35 0.02
C ASN A 157 1.95 -20.18 -0.97
N LYS A 158 1.55 -21.28 -1.61
CA LYS A 158 0.43 -21.30 -2.57
C LYS A 158 -0.89 -20.79 -1.98
N LYS A 159 -1.09 -20.86 -0.65
CA LYS A 159 -2.27 -20.30 0.02
C LYS A 159 -2.37 -18.78 -0.12
N PHE A 160 -1.25 -18.08 -0.31
CA PHE A 160 -1.23 -16.63 -0.49
C PHE A 160 -1.15 -16.18 -1.95
N LYS A 161 -1.17 -17.12 -2.90
CA LYS A 161 -1.04 -16.88 -4.36
C LYS A 161 -1.89 -15.70 -4.85
N LYS A 162 -3.19 -15.70 -4.56
CA LYS A 162 -4.11 -14.63 -4.99
C LYS A 162 -3.70 -13.25 -4.48
N PHE A 163 -3.27 -13.17 -3.22
CA PHE A 163 -2.83 -11.92 -2.62
C PHE A 163 -1.49 -11.42 -3.17
N ILE A 164 -0.62 -12.34 -3.57
CA ILE A 164 0.66 -12.02 -4.21
C ILE A 164 0.40 -11.54 -5.63
N ASN A 165 -0.40 -12.26 -6.40
CA ASN A 165 -0.69 -11.95 -7.80
C ASN A 165 -1.34 -10.55 -8.00
N ILE A 166 -2.08 -10.03 -7.01
CA ILE A 166 -2.65 -8.68 -7.09
C ILE A 166 -1.67 -7.58 -6.70
N SER A 167 -0.66 -7.88 -5.87
CA SER A 167 0.24 -6.88 -5.31
C SER A 167 1.27 -6.42 -6.34
N GLN A 168 1.45 -5.11 -6.49
CA GLN A 168 2.36 -4.50 -7.47
C GLN A 168 3.62 -3.93 -6.81
N ILE A 169 3.47 -3.32 -5.63
CA ILE A 169 4.57 -2.66 -4.94
C ILE A 169 4.58 -3.08 -3.47
N LEU A 170 5.74 -3.51 -3.00
CA LEU A 170 6.03 -3.74 -1.59
C LEU A 170 6.93 -2.63 -1.09
N VAL A 171 6.68 -2.12 0.12
CA VAL A 171 7.60 -1.20 0.79
C VAL A 171 7.96 -1.73 2.16
N PHE A 172 9.24 -1.67 2.51
CA PHE A 172 9.74 -2.02 3.84
C PHE A 172 10.52 -0.85 4.40
N SER A 173 10.22 -0.39 5.61
CA SER A 173 10.94 0.76 6.18
C SER A 173 11.15 0.63 7.67
N ASN A 174 12.38 0.84 8.15
CA ASN A 174 12.66 0.98 9.59
C ASN A 174 12.76 2.44 10.03
N ASN A 175 12.30 3.38 9.19
CA ASN A 175 12.33 4.82 9.41
C ASN A 175 13.71 5.39 9.75
N MET A 176 14.77 4.80 9.16
CA MET A 176 16.16 5.29 9.26
C MET A 176 16.69 5.71 7.90
N GLU A 177 17.73 6.53 7.89
CA GLU A 177 18.48 6.84 6.67
C GLU A 177 19.19 5.59 6.14
N TYR A 178 19.53 5.59 4.85
CA TYR A 178 20.32 4.51 4.28
C TYR A 178 21.72 4.50 4.88
N ASP A 179 22.14 3.30 5.29
CA ASP A 179 23.53 3.05 5.67
C ASP A 179 24.36 2.86 4.39
N THR A 180 25.18 3.87 4.06
CA THR A 180 26.02 3.85 2.85
C THR A 180 27.27 2.99 2.99
N GLU A 181 27.61 2.57 4.21
CA GLU A 181 28.81 1.80 4.51
C GLU A 181 28.56 0.29 4.54
N SER A 182 27.30 -0.13 4.80
CA SER A 182 26.93 -1.54 4.82
C SER A 182 26.77 -2.13 3.42
N ILE A 183 27.38 -3.30 3.19
CA ILE A 183 27.24 -4.08 1.94
C ILE A 183 25.80 -4.59 1.78
N VAL A 184 25.13 -4.90 2.90
CA VAL A 184 23.75 -5.36 2.91
C VAL A 184 22.86 -4.21 3.39
N PRO A 185 21.84 -3.81 2.62
CA PRO A 185 20.95 -2.73 3.01
C PRO A 185 20.04 -3.17 4.17
N ILE A 186 20.47 -2.87 5.40
CA ILE A 186 19.75 -3.19 6.65
C ILE A 186 19.07 -1.96 7.27
N GLN A 187 19.31 -0.77 6.72
CA GLN A 187 18.77 0.52 7.17
C GLN A 187 18.22 1.29 5.98
N GLY A 188 17.02 1.83 6.11
CA GLY A 188 16.39 2.59 5.04
C GLY A 188 14.92 2.24 4.80
N ALA A 189 14.44 2.73 3.67
CA ALA A 189 13.17 2.32 3.11
C ALA A 189 13.40 1.66 1.76
N PHE A 190 12.80 0.50 1.52
CA PHE A 190 13.04 -0.31 0.33
C PHE A 190 11.75 -0.53 -0.41
N TYR A 191 11.84 -0.72 -1.73
CA TYR A 191 10.71 -1.20 -2.51
C TYR A 191 11.05 -2.47 -3.29
N SER A 192 10.05 -3.29 -3.53
CA SER A 192 10.17 -4.55 -4.28
C SER A 192 8.89 -4.85 -5.05
N THR A 193 8.99 -5.73 -6.04
CA THR A 193 7.84 -6.37 -6.70
C THR A 193 7.70 -7.80 -6.17
N THR A 194 6.58 -8.44 -6.47
CA THR A 194 6.32 -9.83 -6.08
C THR A 194 7.24 -10.80 -6.84
N SER A 195 7.62 -11.91 -6.19
CA SER A 195 8.53 -12.92 -6.74
C SER A 195 8.35 -14.26 -6.05
N TYR A 196 8.32 -15.38 -6.79
CA TYR A 196 8.22 -16.72 -6.20
C TYR A 196 9.57 -17.27 -5.69
N GLU A 197 10.69 -16.65 -6.07
CA GLU A 197 12.02 -17.12 -5.70
C GLU A 197 12.62 -16.27 -4.58
N GLN A 198 12.90 -15.01 -4.90
CA GLN A 198 13.49 -14.02 -4.01
C GLN A 198 13.04 -12.61 -4.41
N ALA A 199 12.54 -11.85 -3.43
CA ALA A 199 12.21 -10.44 -3.60
C ALA A 199 13.48 -9.56 -3.59
N SER A 200 13.68 -8.77 -4.65
CA SER A 200 14.79 -7.83 -4.77
C SER A 200 14.45 -6.50 -4.09
N PHE A 201 15.17 -6.14 -3.03
CA PHE A 201 14.94 -4.91 -2.27
C PHE A 201 15.77 -3.78 -2.88
N ASN A 202 15.09 -2.80 -3.46
CA ASN A 202 15.73 -1.65 -4.10
C ASN A 202 15.75 -0.45 -3.16
N CYS A 203 16.88 0.24 -3.12
CA CYS A 203 16.98 1.55 -2.47
C CYS A 203 16.39 2.62 -3.39
N PHE A 204 15.81 3.65 -2.80
CA PHE A 204 15.24 4.76 -3.52
C PHE A 204 15.97 6.06 -3.14
N ARG A 205 16.48 6.79 -4.13
CA ARG A 205 17.19 8.05 -3.92
C ARG A 205 16.59 9.12 -4.83
N GLU A 206 16.02 10.16 -4.25
CA GLU A 206 15.62 11.35 -5.01
C GLU A 206 16.82 12.25 -5.21
N GLU A 207 17.12 12.59 -6.47
CA GLU A 207 18.15 13.57 -6.80
C GLU A 207 17.68 15.00 -6.53
N LYS A 208 16.36 15.25 -6.54
CA LYS A 208 15.77 16.58 -6.36
C LYS A 208 14.77 16.57 -5.22
N ALA A 209 14.81 17.62 -4.39
CA ALA A 209 13.81 17.84 -3.36
C ALA A 209 12.42 17.94 -4.01
N GLN A 210 11.51 17.05 -3.61
CA GLN A 210 10.13 17.09 -4.10
C GLN A 210 9.43 18.33 -3.57
N ASN A 211 8.60 18.96 -4.40
CA ASN A 211 7.82 20.11 -3.98
C ASN A 211 6.60 19.64 -3.17
N LEU A 212 6.80 19.45 -1.86
CA LEU A 212 5.81 18.93 -0.93
C LEU A 212 4.49 19.71 -0.94
N SER A 213 4.50 21.01 -1.23
CA SER A 213 3.27 21.81 -1.28
C SER A 213 2.37 21.51 -2.48
N LYS A 214 2.90 20.82 -3.52
CA LYS A 214 2.09 20.31 -4.63
C LYS A 214 1.52 18.91 -4.36
N VAL A 215 2.15 18.15 -3.47
CA VAL A 215 1.83 16.74 -3.21
C VAL A 215 0.92 16.58 -2.00
N LEU A 216 1.09 17.45 -0.99
CA LEU A 216 0.37 17.36 0.27
C LEU A 216 -0.81 18.35 0.28
N VAL A 217 -2.00 17.80 0.49
CA VAL A 217 -3.20 18.53 0.88
C VAL A 217 -3.10 18.87 2.37
N SER A 218 -3.61 20.04 2.76
CA SER A 218 -3.75 20.41 4.18
C SER A 218 -4.48 19.32 4.94
N ALA A 219 -3.85 18.78 5.99
CA ALA A 219 -4.45 17.75 6.82
C ALA A 219 -5.73 18.27 7.47
N VAL A 220 -6.87 17.64 7.17
CA VAL A 220 -8.11 17.89 7.91
C VAL A 220 -7.97 17.22 9.27
N GLU A 221 -8.05 17.99 10.36
CA GLU A 221 -7.88 17.49 11.74
C GLU A 221 -8.80 16.29 12.04
N ASP A 222 -9.96 16.22 11.37
CA ASP A 222 -10.93 15.13 11.45
C ASP A 222 -10.33 13.77 11.07
N ASN A 223 -9.43 13.72 10.08
CA ASN A 223 -8.81 12.46 9.64
C ASN A 223 -7.83 11.92 10.69
N GLU A 224 -7.08 12.79 11.38
CA GLU A 224 -6.18 12.37 12.45
C GLU A 224 -6.95 11.77 13.63
N ASN A 225 -8.03 12.44 14.04
CA ASN A 225 -8.89 11.96 15.12
C ASN A 225 -9.54 10.60 14.75
N LEU A 226 -9.98 10.45 13.51
CA LEU A 226 -10.58 9.21 13.02
C LEU A 226 -9.59 8.04 13.10
N VAL A 227 -8.38 8.20 12.55
CA VAL A 227 -7.36 7.14 12.58
C VAL A 227 -6.96 6.77 14.00
N LEU A 228 -6.73 7.77 14.86
CA LEU A 228 -6.33 7.53 16.25
C LEU A 228 -7.44 6.85 17.06
N LYS A 229 -8.71 7.19 16.82
CA LYS A 229 -9.84 6.54 17.47
C LYS A 229 -10.00 5.09 17.01
N ASP A 230 -9.94 4.86 15.70
CA ASP A 230 -10.07 3.52 15.11
C ASP A 230 -8.95 2.56 15.56
N THR A 231 -7.75 3.10 15.82
CA THR A 231 -6.59 2.34 16.28
C THR A 231 -6.39 2.34 17.80
N ASN A 232 -7.34 2.89 18.58
CA ASN A 232 -7.26 3.03 20.04
C ASN A 232 -6.01 3.77 20.55
N LEU A 233 -5.56 4.77 19.81
CA LEU A 233 -4.35 5.57 20.07
C LEU A 233 -4.64 7.07 20.31
N SER A 234 -5.87 7.47 20.62
CA SER A 234 -6.22 8.89 20.87
C SER A 234 -5.34 9.60 21.91
N SER A 235 -4.78 8.86 22.86
CA SER A 235 -3.96 9.42 23.93
C SER A 235 -2.60 9.97 23.46
N ILE A 236 -2.07 9.53 22.32
CA ILE A 236 -0.76 9.98 21.84
C ILE A 236 -0.80 11.28 21.03
N LYS A 237 -2.00 11.80 20.69
CA LYS A 237 -2.22 12.92 19.75
C LYS A 237 -1.32 14.13 20.02
N PHE A 238 -1.19 14.52 21.29
CA PHE A 238 -0.44 15.71 21.71
C PHE A 238 0.94 15.40 22.27
N SER A 239 1.39 14.13 22.19
CA SER A 239 2.73 13.78 22.67
C SER A 239 3.80 14.42 21.75
N PRO A 240 4.88 15.00 22.31
CA PRO A 240 5.95 15.60 21.51
C PRO A 240 6.56 14.63 20.50
N GLU A 241 6.66 13.36 20.88
CA GLU A 241 7.20 12.30 20.03
C GLU A 241 6.31 12.00 18.83
N PHE A 242 4.98 11.90 19.02
CA PHE A 242 4.07 11.69 17.90
C PHE A 242 4.07 12.89 16.94
N ILE A 243 4.11 14.11 17.48
CA ILE A 243 4.21 15.33 16.68
C ILE A 243 5.49 15.31 15.83
N ALA A 244 6.64 14.95 16.42
CA ALA A 244 7.91 14.87 15.70
C ALA A 244 7.90 13.79 14.60
N ASN A 245 7.32 12.62 14.86
CA ASN A 245 7.26 11.55 13.86
C ASN A 245 6.31 11.85 12.68
N LYS A 246 5.42 12.84 12.80
CA LYS A 246 4.56 13.33 11.71
C LYS A 246 5.30 14.24 10.71
N ASP A 247 6.60 14.49 10.89
CA ASP A 247 7.42 15.24 9.95
C ASP A 247 7.44 14.53 8.58
N THR A 248 7.18 15.31 7.52
CA THR A 248 7.15 14.84 6.13
C THR A 248 8.50 14.36 5.63
N ASN A 249 9.58 14.80 6.28
CA ASN A 249 10.96 14.48 5.94
C ASN A 249 11.50 13.25 6.67
N THR A 250 10.70 12.53 7.47
CA THR A 250 11.15 11.24 7.99
C THR A 250 11.45 10.25 6.84
N PRO A 251 12.42 9.33 6.97
CA PRO A 251 12.79 8.40 5.90
C PRO A 251 11.60 7.63 5.35
N THR A 252 10.69 7.16 6.20
CA THR A 252 9.45 6.50 5.75
C THR A 252 8.57 7.47 4.96
N ASN A 253 8.27 8.67 5.47
CA ASN A 253 7.37 9.61 4.77
C ASN A 253 7.96 10.09 3.44
N ARG A 254 9.29 10.23 3.32
CA ARG A 254 9.93 10.58 2.04
C ARG A 254 9.76 9.49 1.00
N ILE A 255 9.95 8.22 1.33
CA ILE A 255 9.71 7.14 0.35
C ILE A 255 8.23 7.07 -0.04
N LEU A 256 7.31 7.30 0.90
CA LEU A 256 5.87 7.28 0.61
C LEU A 256 5.49 8.43 -0.33
N THR A 257 5.97 9.64 -0.05
CA THR A 257 5.79 10.81 -0.95
C THR A 257 6.29 10.47 -2.35
N SER A 258 7.45 9.84 -2.40
CA SER A 258 8.11 9.60 -3.67
C SER A 258 7.39 8.56 -4.51
N LEU A 259 7.13 7.37 -3.95
CA LEU A 259 6.51 6.27 -4.68
C LEU A 259 5.00 6.46 -4.90
N PHE A 260 4.32 7.13 -3.97
CA PHE A 260 2.85 7.16 -3.92
C PHE A 260 2.25 8.54 -4.18
N SER A 261 3.05 9.51 -4.63
CA SER A 261 2.48 10.67 -5.34
C SER A 261 1.74 10.17 -6.59
N LYS A 262 0.63 10.81 -6.96
CA LYS A 262 -0.25 10.32 -8.04
C LYS A 262 0.51 10.17 -9.35
N ASP A 263 1.28 11.19 -9.73
CA ASP A 263 2.11 11.18 -10.95
C ASP A 263 3.14 10.04 -10.94
N ARG A 264 3.80 9.79 -9.79
CA ARG A 264 4.80 8.72 -9.73
C ARG A 264 4.14 7.35 -9.74
N LEU A 265 3.07 7.19 -9.00
CA LEU A 265 2.35 5.92 -8.92
C LEU A 265 1.77 5.54 -10.29
N GLU A 266 1.26 6.52 -11.05
CA GLU A 266 0.86 6.31 -12.44
C GLU A 266 2.02 5.77 -13.29
N MET A 267 3.20 6.39 -13.16
CA MET A 267 4.41 5.97 -13.89
C MET A 267 4.90 4.58 -13.49
N ILE A 268 4.81 4.21 -12.20
CA ILE A 268 5.25 2.89 -11.72
C ILE A 268 4.28 1.78 -12.16
N LEU A 269 2.99 2.08 -12.27
CA LEU A 269 1.97 1.11 -12.66
C LEU A 269 1.86 0.90 -14.19
N LYS A 270 2.48 1.77 -15.01
CA LYS A 270 2.55 1.66 -16.47
C LYS A 270 3.80 0.89 -16.89
#